data_AF-A0A7L0CCD0-F1
#
_entry.id   AF-A0A7L0CCD0-F1
#
_cell.length_a   1.000
_cell.length_b   1.000
_cell.length_c   1.000
_cell.angle_alpha   90.00
_cell.angle_beta   90.00
_cell.angle_gamma   90.00
#
_symmetry.space_group_name_H-M   'P 1'
#
loop_
_entity.id
_entity.type
_entity.pdbx_description
1 polymer ?
#
loop_
_entity_poly.entity_id
_entity_poly.type
_entity_poly.pdbx_seq_one_letter_code
_entity_poly.pdbx_strand_id
1 'polypeptide(L)'
;MKRQNVRTLALIMCTFTYLLVGAAVFDALESEEETAERRRLEAKSQELKSKYNLSAESYRELEWVVLKLKPHKAGVQWKFAGSFYFAITVITTIGYGHAAPSTDGGKVFCMVYALLGIPLTLVMFQSLGERINTFVRYLLHRIKKCLGMRRAEVSMANMVTIGFFSCISTLCIGAAAFSYYEHWSFFHAYYYCFITLTTIGFGDYVALQKDEALQNKPQYVAFSFVYILTGLTVIGAFLNLVVLRFMTMNAEDEKRDAEHRALLTRNGQASSIHAADAASAAPAAVGSGGGGFRNVYAEVLHFQSMCSCLWYKSREKLQYSIPMIIPRDLSTSDTCVEQSHSSPGRCPETPSNRCFCNARRSAISSVSTGLHSLAAFQGLMKRRSSV
;
A
#
# COMPACT_ATOMS: atom_id res chain seq x y z
N MET A 1 23.25 8.32 -21.52
CA MET A 1 22.25 7.38 -20.94
C MET A 1 21.25 8.20 -20.13
N LYS A 2 19.93 7.95 -20.23
CA LYS A 2 18.93 8.73 -19.45
C LYS A 2 19.20 8.57 -17.95
N ARG A 3 19.01 9.64 -17.16
CA ARG A 3 19.22 9.64 -15.69
C ARG A 3 18.43 8.52 -14.99
N GLN A 4 17.26 8.19 -15.52
CA GLN A 4 16.42 7.08 -15.07
C GLN A 4 17.06 5.72 -15.28
N ASN A 5 17.57 5.44 -16.49
CA ASN A 5 18.26 4.17 -16.79
C ASN A 5 19.51 4.01 -15.93
N VAL A 6 20.25 5.11 -15.68
CA VAL A 6 21.40 5.11 -14.76
C VAL A 6 20.96 4.79 -13.34
N ARG A 7 19.89 5.41 -12.84
CA ARG A 7 19.34 5.11 -11.49
C ARG A 7 18.87 3.66 -11.37
N THR A 8 18.15 3.14 -12.37
CA THR A 8 17.67 1.75 -12.36
C THR A 8 18.82 0.77 -12.40
N LEU A 9 19.81 0.98 -13.27
CA LEU A 9 20.99 0.11 -13.35
C LEU A 9 21.83 0.18 -12.07
N ALA A 10 21.98 1.37 -11.47
CA ALA A 10 22.63 1.53 -10.18
C ALA A 10 21.90 0.77 -9.07
N LEU A 11 20.56 0.84 -9.00
CA LEU A 11 19.77 0.08 -8.02
C LEU A 11 19.93 -1.43 -8.21
N ILE A 12 19.88 -1.93 -9.45
CA ILE A 12 20.11 -3.35 -9.76
C ILE A 12 21.50 -3.78 -9.28
N MET A 13 22.54 -3.05 -9.64
CA MET A 13 23.91 -3.35 -9.22
C MET A 13 24.06 -3.32 -7.70
N CYS A 14 23.50 -2.31 -7.02
CA CYS A 14 23.51 -2.22 -5.56
C CYS A 14 22.78 -3.39 -4.89
N THR A 15 21.64 -3.84 -5.43
CA THR A 15 20.92 -4.99 -4.88
C THR A 15 21.71 -6.28 -5.09
N PHE A 16 22.31 -6.50 -6.26
CA PHE A 16 23.15 -7.67 -6.49
C PHE A 16 24.38 -7.71 -5.58
N THR A 17 25.08 -6.58 -5.40
CA THR A 17 26.21 -6.53 -4.47
C THR A 17 25.76 -6.74 -3.02
N TYR A 18 24.60 -6.19 -2.62
CA TYR A 18 24.02 -6.43 -1.30
C TYR A 18 23.71 -7.92 -1.07
N LEU A 19 23.17 -8.62 -2.07
CA LEU A 19 22.93 -10.06 -2.01
C LEU A 19 24.24 -10.87 -1.90
N LEU A 20 25.28 -10.50 -2.65
CA LEU A 20 26.59 -11.18 -2.58
C LEU A 20 27.25 -11.00 -1.21
N VAL A 21 27.22 -9.78 -0.66
CA VAL A 21 27.72 -9.51 0.69
C VAL A 21 26.91 -10.29 1.73
N GLY A 22 25.58 -10.30 1.61
CA GLY A 22 24.71 -11.08 2.48
C GLY A 22 25.04 -12.57 2.44
N ALA A 23 25.18 -13.15 1.24
CA ALA A 23 25.53 -14.56 1.06
C ALA A 23 26.88 -14.92 1.71
N ALA A 24 27.91 -14.09 1.52
CA ALA A 24 29.22 -14.32 2.13
C ALA A 24 29.18 -14.24 3.67
N VAL A 25 28.40 -13.30 4.22
CA VAL A 25 28.25 -13.17 5.68
C VAL A 25 27.45 -14.34 6.26
N PHE A 26 26.35 -14.77 5.62
CA PHE A 26 25.59 -15.93 6.10
C PHE A 26 26.40 -17.24 6.00
N ASP A 27 27.15 -17.44 4.91
CA ASP A 27 28.05 -18.60 4.78
C ASP A 27 29.10 -18.61 5.90
N ALA A 28 29.70 -17.46 6.19
CA ALA A 28 30.70 -17.34 7.27
C ALA A 28 30.13 -17.57 8.68
N LEU A 29 28.85 -17.25 8.91
CA LEU A 29 28.22 -17.34 10.23
C LEU A 29 27.52 -18.68 10.48
N GLU A 30 26.92 -19.30 9.46
CA GLU A 30 26.01 -20.44 9.63
C GLU A 30 26.59 -21.77 9.12
N SER A 31 27.53 -21.77 8.17
CA SER A 31 27.96 -23.00 7.49
C SER A 31 28.70 -23.99 8.40
N GLU A 32 29.49 -23.50 9.36
CA GLU A 32 30.18 -24.36 10.33
C GLU A 32 29.18 -24.99 11.31
N GLU A 33 28.26 -24.18 11.85
CA GLU A 33 27.26 -24.64 12.80
C GLU A 33 26.27 -25.62 12.16
N GLU A 34 25.80 -25.37 10.93
CA GLU A 34 24.93 -26.30 10.18
C GLU A 34 25.64 -27.66 10.00
N THR A 35 26.91 -27.64 9.59
CA THR A 35 27.68 -28.88 9.38
C THR A 35 27.91 -29.63 10.69
N ALA A 36 28.16 -28.91 11.78
CA ALA A 36 28.33 -29.49 13.11
C ALA A 36 27.02 -30.09 13.64
N GLU A 37 25.90 -29.36 13.54
CA GLU A 37 24.58 -29.82 13.95
C GLU A 37 24.14 -31.04 13.14
N ARG A 38 24.34 -31.02 11.82
CA ARG A 38 24.05 -32.16 10.95
C ARG A 38 24.80 -33.41 11.39
N ARG A 39 26.11 -33.32 11.64
CA ARG A 39 26.92 -34.45 12.13
C ARG A 39 26.40 -34.96 13.48
N ARG A 40 26.00 -34.06 14.39
CA ARG A 40 25.45 -34.42 15.70
C ARG A 40 24.11 -35.15 15.57
N LEU A 41 23.22 -34.68 14.70
CA LEU A 41 21.92 -35.31 14.44
C LEU A 41 22.07 -36.67 13.75
N GLU A 42 22.99 -36.80 12.78
CA GLU A 42 23.31 -38.07 12.13
C GLU A 42 23.87 -39.08 13.13
N ALA A 43 24.80 -38.67 14.01
CA ALA A 43 25.32 -39.53 15.08
C ALA A 43 24.22 -39.97 16.05
N LYS A 44 23.33 -39.05 16.45
CA LYS A 44 22.21 -39.37 17.35
C LYS A 44 21.18 -40.29 16.69
N SER A 45 20.94 -40.11 15.38
CA SER A 45 20.09 -41.00 14.58
C SER A 45 20.64 -42.44 14.59
N GLN A 46 21.95 -42.61 14.39
CA GLN A 46 22.58 -43.94 14.42
C GLN A 46 22.56 -44.57 15.83
N GLU A 47 22.80 -43.77 16.88
CA GLU A 47 22.68 -44.22 18.27
C GLU A 47 21.26 -44.74 18.57
N LEU A 48 20.23 -44.04 18.11
CA LEU A 48 18.84 -44.46 18.30
C LEU A 48 18.50 -45.72 17.50
N LYS A 49 18.99 -45.83 16.26
CA LYS A 49 18.80 -47.03 15.43
C LYS A 49 19.38 -48.28 16.10
N SER A 50 20.60 -48.20 16.64
CA SER A 50 21.23 -49.33 17.31
C SER A 50 20.58 -49.63 18.66
N LYS A 51 20.28 -48.61 19.48
CA LYS A 51 19.68 -48.77 20.81
C LYS A 51 18.31 -49.45 20.78
N TYR A 52 17.50 -49.16 19.76
CA TYR A 52 16.16 -49.70 19.62
C TYR A 52 16.07 -50.80 18.55
N ASN A 53 17.20 -51.25 18.01
CA ASN A 53 17.30 -52.29 16.98
C ASN A 53 16.36 -52.04 15.78
N LEU A 54 16.34 -50.79 15.28
CA LEU A 54 15.46 -50.37 14.20
C LEU A 54 16.08 -50.68 12.83
N SER A 55 15.29 -51.32 11.96
CA SER A 55 15.64 -51.45 10.55
C SER A 55 15.65 -50.08 9.85
N ALA A 56 16.35 -49.98 8.72
CA ALA A 56 16.40 -48.73 7.95
C ALA A 56 15.01 -48.30 7.43
N GLU A 57 14.15 -49.26 7.06
CA GLU A 57 12.78 -49.00 6.59
C GLU A 57 11.89 -48.53 7.74
N SER A 58 11.91 -49.23 8.89
CA SER A 58 11.11 -48.85 10.07
C SER A 58 11.50 -47.47 10.59
N TYR A 59 12.79 -47.12 10.54
CA TYR A 59 13.23 -45.77 10.91
C TYR A 59 12.69 -44.70 9.95
N ARG A 60 12.66 -44.97 8.63
CA ARG A 60 12.09 -44.04 7.63
C ARG A 60 10.59 -43.86 7.82
N GLU A 61 9.85 -44.92 8.14
CA GLU A 61 8.43 -44.82 8.47
C GLU A 61 8.21 -43.98 9.73
N LEU A 62 8.99 -44.22 10.78
CA LEU A 62 8.94 -43.43 12.01
C LEU A 62 9.24 -41.94 11.74
N GLU A 63 10.29 -41.66 10.98
CA GLU A 63 10.65 -40.30 10.56
C GLU A 63 9.49 -39.65 9.79
N TRP A 64 8.88 -40.35 8.84
CA TRP A 64 7.73 -39.86 8.08
C TRP A 64 6.54 -39.53 8.99
N VAL A 65 6.21 -40.42 9.93
CA VAL A 65 5.12 -40.19 10.91
C VAL A 65 5.42 -38.97 11.79
N VAL A 66 6.65 -38.85 12.30
CA VAL A 66 7.07 -37.72 13.15
C VAL A 66 6.98 -36.39 12.39
N LEU A 67 7.42 -36.36 11.13
CA LEU A 67 7.33 -35.17 10.28
C LEU A 67 5.87 -34.78 10.01
N LYS A 68 4.99 -35.75 9.73
CA LYS A 68 3.55 -35.52 9.53
C LYS A 68 2.83 -35.07 10.79
N LEU A 69 3.26 -35.49 11.96
CA LEU A 69 2.68 -35.09 13.24
C LEU A 69 3.10 -33.68 13.70
N LYS A 70 4.21 -33.12 13.18
CA LYS A 70 4.75 -31.83 13.64
C LYS A 70 3.69 -30.70 13.69
N PRO A 71 2.85 -30.46 12.66
CA PRO A 71 1.83 -29.40 12.72
C PRO A 71 0.69 -29.69 13.72
N HIS A 72 0.44 -30.97 14.02
CA HIS A 72 -0.61 -31.40 14.94
C HIS A 72 -0.17 -31.35 16.41
N LYS A 73 1.15 -31.29 16.69
CA LYS A 73 1.68 -31.16 18.06
C LYS A 73 1.29 -29.85 18.74
N ALA A 74 1.04 -28.80 17.97
CA ALA A 74 0.61 -27.50 18.48
C ALA A 74 -0.91 -27.43 18.76
N GLY A 75 -1.62 -28.56 18.66
CA GLY A 75 -3.07 -28.66 18.86
C GLY A 75 -3.88 -28.36 17.59
N VAL A 76 -5.17 -28.07 17.78
CA VAL A 76 -6.12 -27.86 16.67
C VAL A 76 -5.92 -26.48 16.01
N GLN A 77 -5.29 -26.47 14.83
CA GLN A 77 -5.00 -25.25 14.07
C GLN A 77 -6.19 -24.71 13.24
N TRP A 78 -7.16 -25.55 12.86
CA TRP A 78 -8.24 -25.17 11.92
C TRP A 78 -9.61 -24.94 12.57
N LYS A 79 -9.62 -24.36 13.77
CA LYS A 79 -10.83 -23.74 14.38
C LYS A 79 -10.83 -22.24 14.10
N PHE A 80 -11.93 -21.55 14.40
CA PHE A 80 -12.10 -20.12 14.06
C PHE A 80 -10.88 -19.24 14.41
N ALA A 81 -10.34 -19.33 15.64
CA ALA A 81 -9.17 -18.55 16.05
C ALA A 81 -7.93 -18.82 15.19
N GLY A 82 -7.65 -20.09 14.87
CA GLY A 82 -6.51 -20.46 14.03
C GLY A 82 -6.73 -20.16 12.56
N SER A 83 -7.95 -20.35 12.04
CA SER A 83 -8.32 -19.93 10.69
C SER A 83 -8.23 -18.41 10.53
N PHE A 84 -8.57 -17.63 11.57
CA PHE A 84 -8.41 -16.18 11.57
C PHE A 84 -6.94 -15.77 11.64
N TYR A 85 -6.13 -16.46 12.45
CA TYR A 85 -4.69 -16.24 12.47
C TYR A 85 -4.04 -16.52 11.11
N PHE A 86 -4.41 -17.64 10.47
CA PHE A 86 -4.00 -17.98 9.12
C PHE A 86 -4.47 -16.93 8.09
N ALA A 87 -5.70 -16.44 8.20
CA ALA A 87 -6.20 -15.38 7.32
C ALA A 87 -5.36 -14.10 7.45
N ILE A 88 -5.00 -13.70 8.67
CA ILE A 88 -4.07 -12.58 8.91
C ILE A 88 -2.74 -12.83 8.22
N THR A 89 -2.10 -13.99 8.43
CA THR A 89 -0.77 -14.26 7.87
C THR A 89 -0.75 -14.27 6.33
N VAL A 90 -1.85 -14.66 5.69
CA VAL A 90 -2.02 -14.62 4.23
C VAL A 90 -2.14 -13.19 3.72
N ILE A 91 -3.10 -12.39 4.22
CA ILE A 91 -3.34 -11.04 3.70
C ILE A 91 -2.24 -10.04 4.06
N THR A 92 -1.52 -10.28 5.15
CA THR A 92 -0.37 -9.47 5.58
C THR A 92 0.96 -9.96 5.00
N THR A 93 0.94 -11.00 4.16
CA THR A 93 2.11 -11.60 3.52
C THR A 93 3.21 -12.06 4.47
N ILE A 94 2.88 -12.33 5.74
CA ILE A 94 3.84 -12.88 6.72
C ILE A 94 4.08 -14.36 6.43
N GLY A 95 3.03 -15.16 6.29
CA GLY A 95 3.14 -16.53 5.78
C GLY A 95 4.05 -17.51 6.54
N TYR A 96 4.02 -17.55 7.88
CA TYR A 96 4.88 -18.46 8.71
C TYR A 96 4.95 -19.93 8.31
N GLY A 97 3.95 -20.48 7.60
CA GLY A 97 3.96 -21.89 7.19
C GLY A 97 3.70 -22.92 8.31
N HIS A 98 3.51 -22.51 9.57
CA HIS A 98 3.13 -23.43 10.67
C HIS A 98 1.79 -24.15 10.42
N ALA A 99 0.87 -23.48 9.70
CA ALA A 99 -0.37 -24.05 9.19
C ALA A 99 -0.53 -23.67 7.71
N ALA A 100 -0.82 -24.65 6.87
CA ALA A 100 -1.05 -24.49 5.44
C ALA A 100 -2.22 -25.36 4.97
N PRO A 101 -3.00 -24.92 3.97
CA PRO A 101 -4.14 -25.68 3.48
C PRO A 101 -3.67 -27.00 2.87
N SER A 102 -4.08 -28.12 3.49
CA SER A 102 -3.75 -29.47 3.02
C SER A 102 -4.64 -29.92 1.86
N THR A 103 -5.88 -29.43 1.80
CA THR A 103 -6.87 -29.78 0.78
C THR A 103 -6.72 -28.92 -0.47
N ASP A 104 -6.99 -29.49 -1.64
CA ASP A 104 -6.89 -28.76 -2.91
C ASP A 104 -7.90 -27.61 -3.00
N GLY A 105 -9.12 -27.81 -2.47
CA GLY A 105 -10.10 -26.73 -2.34
C GLY A 105 -9.60 -25.58 -1.44
N GLY A 106 -8.93 -25.90 -0.33
CA GLY A 106 -8.33 -24.90 0.55
C GLY A 106 -7.20 -24.12 -0.12
N LYS A 107 -6.37 -24.78 -0.93
CA LYS A 107 -5.30 -24.13 -1.70
C LYS A 107 -5.87 -23.17 -2.74
N VAL A 108 -6.86 -23.61 -3.54
CA VAL A 108 -7.53 -22.76 -4.54
C VAL A 108 -8.17 -21.55 -3.88
N PHE A 109 -8.90 -21.74 -2.77
CA PHE A 109 -9.47 -20.64 -2.01
C PHE A 109 -8.40 -19.67 -1.51
N CYS A 110 -7.28 -20.19 -0.97
CA CYS A 110 -6.17 -19.37 -0.49
C CYS A 110 -5.56 -18.49 -1.61
N MET A 111 -5.43 -19.01 -2.84
CA MET A 111 -4.93 -18.24 -3.97
C MET A 111 -5.84 -17.06 -4.31
N VAL A 112 -7.16 -17.29 -4.40
CA VAL A 112 -8.15 -16.24 -4.69
C VAL A 112 -8.25 -15.24 -3.54
N TYR A 113 -8.21 -15.73 -2.30
CA TYR A 113 -8.25 -14.90 -1.10
C TYR A 113 -7.04 -13.97 -1.01
N ALA A 114 -5.82 -14.48 -1.27
CA ALA A 114 -4.60 -13.68 -1.29
C ALA A 114 -4.61 -12.62 -2.41
N LEU A 115 -5.11 -12.97 -3.61
CA LEU A 115 -5.17 -12.06 -4.76
C LEU A 115 -5.96 -10.78 -4.46
N LEU A 116 -7.07 -10.88 -3.73
CA LEU A 116 -7.90 -9.72 -3.37
C LEU A 116 -7.49 -9.12 -2.02
N GLY A 117 -7.09 -9.96 -1.06
CA GLY A 117 -6.76 -9.56 0.30
C GLY A 117 -5.49 -8.72 0.38
N ILE A 118 -4.42 -9.12 -0.31
CA ILE A 118 -3.12 -8.41 -0.22
C ILE A 118 -3.24 -6.95 -0.70
N PRO A 119 -3.81 -6.65 -1.90
CA PRO A 119 -3.99 -5.25 -2.31
C PRO A 119 -4.84 -4.43 -1.34
N LEU A 120 -5.94 -5.02 -0.83
CA LEU A 120 -6.82 -4.37 0.14
C LEU A 120 -6.06 -4.02 1.43
N THR A 121 -5.29 -4.97 1.96
CA THR A 121 -4.50 -4.80 3.18
C THR A 121 -3.38 -3.78 3.00
N LEU A 122 -2.70 -3.77 1.84
CA LEU A 122 -1.70 -2.74 1.53
C LEU A 122 -2.30 -1.34 1.51
N VAL A 123 -3.43 -1.14 0.82
CA VAL A 123 -4.12 0.17 0.79
C VAL A 123 -4.59 0.58 2.18
N MET A 124 -5.09 -0.36 2.98
CA MET A 124 -5.50 -0.11 4.36
C MET A 124 -4.32 0.39 5.21
N PHE A 125 -3.17 -0.32 5.20
CA PHE A 125 -2.01 0.10 5.98
C PHE A 125 -1.41 1.41 5.50
N GLN A 126 -1.40 1.69 4.20
CA GLN A 126 -0.95 2.99 3.67
C GLN A 126 -1.87 4.13 4.16
N SER A 127 -3.19 3.93 4.10
CA SER A 127 -4.19 4.91 4.54
C SER A 127 -4.12 5.17 6.05
N LEU A 128 -3.99 4.12 6.85
CA LEU A 128 -3.82 4.23 8.30
C LEU A 128 -2.47 4.88 8.65
N GLY A 129 -1.39 4.51 7.96
CA GLY A 129 -0.06 5.07 8.14
C GLY A 129 0.00 6.58 7.86
N GLU A 130 -0.65 7.06 6.79
CA GLU A 130 -0.73 8.52 6.52
C GLU A 130 -1.48 9.26 7.64
N ARG A 131 -2.57 8.67 8.14
CA ARG A 131 -3.35 9.25 9.25
C ARG A 131 -2.52 9.31 10.54
N ILE A 132 -1.79 8.25 10.87
CA ILE A 132 -0.88 8.21 12.03
C ILE A 132 0.20 9.28 11.87
N ASN A 133 0.86 9.35 10.72
CA ASN A 133 1.91 10.36 10.47
C ASN A 133 1.37 11.79 10.57
N THR A 134 0.16 12.04 10.09
CA THR A 134 -0.51 13.35 10.20
C THR A 134 -0.85 13.67 11.66
N PHE A 135 -1.36 12.69 12.41
CA PHE A 135 -1.67 12.83 13.82
C PHE A 135 -0.41 13.10 14.66
N VAL A 136 0.68 12.35 14.44
CA VAL A 136 1.98 12.56 15.09
C VAL A 136 2.53 13.95 14.77
N ARG A 137 2.44 14.40 13.51
CA ARG A 137 2.86 15.76 13.12
C ARG A 137 2.05 16.82 13.86
N TYR A 138 0.74 16.66 13.94
CA TYR A 138 -0.14 17.56 14.68
C TYR A 138 0.20 17.60 16.18
N LEU A 139 0.38 16.43 16.80
CA LEU A 139 0.74 16.31 18.21
C LEU A 139 2.10 16.95 18.49
N LEU A 140 3.11 16.70 17.66
CA LEU A 140 4.43 17.29 17.81
C LEU A 140 4.38 18.82 17.63
N HIS A 141 3.60 19.32 16.67
CA HIS A 141 3.40 20.76 16.51
C HIS A 141 2.77 21.38 17.77
N ARG A 142 1.74 20.75 18.33
CA ARG A 142 1.09 21.19 19.57
C ARG A 142 2.06 21.16 20.76
N ILE A 143 2.84 20.10 20.92
CA ILE A 143 3.86 19.98 21.98
C ILE A 143 4.91 21.09 21.84
N LYS A 144 5.48 21.32 20.65
CA LYS A 144 6.44 22.40 20.41
C LYS A 144 5.89 23.78 20.73
N LYS A 145 4.61 24.01 20.40
CA LYS A 145 3.91 25.27 20.71
C LYS A 145 3.70 25.43 22.22
N CYS A 146 3.29 24.37 22.92
CA CYS A 146 3.15 24.36 24.38
C CYS A 146 4.49 24.58 25.10
N LEU A 147 5.60 24.06 24.56
CA LEU A 147 6.96 24.28 25.06
C LEU A 147 7.54 25.66 24.71
N GLY A 148 6.78 26.54 24.06
CA GLY A 148 7.21 27.91 23.75
C GLY A 148 8.33 28.01 22.69
N MET A 149 8.53 26.97 21.86
CA MET A 149 9.62 26.97 20.88
C MET A 149 9.36 27.98 19.75
N ARG A 150 10.32 28.89 19.52
CA ARG A 150 10.27 29.91 18.43
C ARG A 150 10.09 29.33 17.02
N ARG A 151 10.49 28.06 16.78
CA ARG A 151 10.29 27.35 15.51
C ARG A 151 9.40 26.11 15.73
N ALA A 152 8.08 26.30 15.61
CA ALA A 152 7.09 25.24 15.77
C ALA A 152 6.91 24.34 14.53
N GLU A 153 7.66 24.59 13.45
CA GLU A 153 7.59 23.77 12.25
C GLU A 153 8.16 22.36 12.49
N VAL A 154 7.46 21.37 11.92
CA VAL A 154 7.84 19.96 12.01
C VAL A 154 8.60 19.57 10.74
N SER A 155 9.93 19.51 10.86
CA SER A 155 10.82 19.03 9.81
C SER A 155 10.60 17.55 9.53
N MET A 156 10.94 17.12 8.30
CA MET A 156 10.97 15.70 7.92
C MET A 156 11.93 14.90 8.80
N ALA A 157 13.07 15.47 9.18
CA ALA A 157 14.02 14.80 10.08
C ALA A 157 13.36 14.41 11.42
N ASN A 158 12.59 15.31 12.03
CA ASN A 158 11.88 15.02 13.29
C ASN A 158 10.87 13.86 13.13
N MET A 159 10.16 13.82 12.00
CA MET A 159 9.20 12.74 11.71
C MET A 159 9.91 11.40 11.53
N VAL A 160 11.04 11.38 10.83
CA VAL A 160 11.85 10.16 10.64
C VAL A 160 12.42 9.69 11.97
N THR A 161 12.95 10.59 12.81
CA THR A 161 13.44 10.26 14.14
C THR A 161 12.35 9.67 15.02
N ILE A 162 11.16 10.29 15.09
CA ILE A 162 10.03 9.78 15.88
C ILE A 162 9.56 8.42 15.34
N GLY A 163 9.46 8.28 14.01
CA GLY A 163 9.08 7.02 13.39
C GLY A 163 10.07 5.89 13.71
N PHE A 164 11.37 6.17 13.68
CA PHE A 164 12.41 5.21 14.03
C PHE A 164 12.30 4.75 15.49
N PHE A 165 12.18 5.69 16.44
CA PHE A 165 11.95 5.33 17.84
C PHE A 165 10.63 4.59 18.05
N SER A 166 9.56 4.97 17.35
CA SER A 166 8.29 4.26 17.41
C SER A 166 8.42 2.80 16.96
N CYS A 167 9.16 2.54 15.88
CA CYS A 167 9.41 1.16 15.41
C CYS A 167 10.18 0.35 16.45
N ILE A 168 11.27 0.91 17.01
CA ILE A 168 12.05 0.25 18.06
C ILE A 168 11.17 -0.02 19.30
N SER A 169 10.39 0.96 19.75
CA SER A 169 9.47 0.79 20.89
C SER A 169 8.46 -0.32 20.64
N THR A 170 7.85 -0.40 19.44
CA THR A 170 6.92 -1.48 19.08
C THR A 170 7.59 -2.85 19.12
N LEU A 171 8.85 -2.97 18.65
CA LEU A 171 9.62 -4.21 18.73
C LEU A 171 9.94 -4.59 20.18
N CYS A 172 10.39 -3.63 21.00
CA CYS A 172 10.71 -3.88 22.41
C CYS A 172 9.48 -4.27 23.24
N ILE A 173 8.34 -3.61 23.05
CA ILE A 173 7.08 -3.94 23.73
C ILE A 173 6.61 -5.34 23.36
N GLY A 174 6.66 -5.68 22.06
CA GLY A 174 6.36 -7.03 21.58
C GLY A 174 7.30 -8.06 22.20
N ALA A 175 8.60 -7.82 22.14
CA ALA A 175 9.62 -8.72 22.68
C ALA A 175 9.40 -9.01 24.17
N ALA A 176 9.11 -7.99 24.98
CA ALA A 176 8.81 -8.17 26.39
C ALA A 176 7.57 -9.05 26.61
N ALA A 177 6.47 -8.77 25.89
CA ALA A 177 5.24 -9.55 26.01
C ALA A 177 5.42 -11.00 25.55
N PHE A 178 5.99 -11.24 24.37
CA PHE A 178 6.20 -12.59 23.84
C PHE A 178 7.25 -13.36 24.63
N SER A 179 8.29 -12.72 25.19
CA SER A 179 9.21 -13.41 26.10
C SER A 179 8.51 -13.94 27.35
N TYR A 180 7.52 -13.19 27.86
CA TYR A 180 6.74 -13.60 29.03
C TYR A 180 5.76 -14.72 28.69
N TYR A 181 4.99 -14.58 27.60
CA TYR A 181 3.95 -15.55 27.25
C TYR A 181 4.48 -16.86 26.66
N GLU A 182 5.53 -16.80 25.83
CA GLU A 182 6.07 -17.98 25.12
C GLU A 182 7.30 -18.58 25.81
N HIS A 183 7.73 -17.99 26.93
CA HIS A 183 8.95 -18.40 27.66
C HIS A 183 10.20 -18.41 26.75
N TRP A 184 10.31 -17.42 25.87
CA TRP A 184 11.49 -17.20 25.04
C TRP A 184 12.44 -16.21 25.70
N SER A 185 13.72 -16.23 25.31
CA SER A 185 14.63 -15.14 25.65
C SER A 185 14.14 -13.84 25.01
N PHE A 186 14.46 -12.69 25.61
CA PHE A 186 14.09 -11.39 25.03
C PHE A 186 14.62 -11.22 23.60
N PHE A 187 15.83 -11.73 23.33
CA PHE A 187 16.42 -11.70 21.98
C PHE A 187 15.60 -12.50 20.97
N HIS A 188 15.21 -13.75 21.28
CA HIS A 188 14.37 -14.55 20.37
C HIS A 188 12.99 -13.92 20.17
N ALA A 189 12.40 -13.37 21.22
CA ALA A 189 11.13 -12.66 21.11
C ALA A 189 11.25 -11.38 20.27
N TYR A 190 12.36 -10.64 20.38
CA TYR A 190 12.66 -9.47 19.56
C TYR A 190 12.85 -9.84 18.09
N TYR A 191 13.63 -10.89 17.83
CA TYR A 191 13.82 -11.47 16.49
C TYR A 191 12.48 -11.90 15.88
N TYR A 192 11.65 -12.62 16.63
CA TYR A 192 10.28 -12.97 16.21
C TYR A 192 9.48 -11.73 15.83
N CYS A 193 9.45 -10.69 16.68
CA CYS A 193 8.72 -9.46 16.38
C CYS A 193 9.24 -8.77 15.12
N PHE A 194 10.57 -8.73 14.94
CA PHE A 194 11.19 -8.14 13.77
C PHE A 194 10.81 -8.89 12.48
N ILE A 195 11.00 -10.20 12.43
CA ILE A 195 10.67 -11.07 11.28
C ILE A 195 9.16 -11.04 10.97
N THR A 196 8.32 -10.92 12.01
CA THR A 196 6.86 -10.79 11.89
C THR A 196 6.47 -9.46 11.25
N LEU A 197 6.93 -8.34 11.80
CA LEU A 197 6.49 -7.00 11.39
C LEU A 197 7.16 -6.52 10.09
N THR A 198 8.25 -7.17 9.68
CA THR A 198 8.86 -7.01 8.34
C THR A 198 8.25 -7.94 7.30
N THR A 199 7.23 -8.72 7.67
CA THR A 199 6.53 -9.68 6.79
C THR A 199 7.46 -10.71 6.15
N ILE A 200 8.58 -11.05 6.81
CA ILE A 200 9.50 -12.11 6.37
C ILE A 200 8.93 -13.47 6.77
N GLY A 201 8.54 -13.59 8.05
CA GLY A 201 7.78 -14.72 8.57
C GLY A 201 8.38 -16.11 8.31
N PHE A 202 9.64 -16.34 8.70
CA PHE A 202 10.29 -17.65 8.51
C PHE A 202 9.54 -18.83 9.15
N GLY A 203 8.86 -18.59 10.27
CA GLY A 203 8.08 -19.63 10.96
C GLY A 203 8.88 -20.55 11.88
N ASP A 204 10.16 -20.22 12.10
CA ASP A 204 11.03 -20.80 13.13
C ASP A 204 10.53 -20.47 14.55
N TYR A 205 10.06 -19.25 14.75
CA TYR A 205 9.33 -18.80 15.94
C TYR A 205 7.91 -18.40 15.55
N VAL A 206 6.91 -19.00 16.20
CA VAL A 206 5.49 -18.68 15.97
C VAL A 206 4.77 -18.67 17.31
N ALA A 207 4.17 -17.53 17.64
CA ALA A 207 3.35 -17.37 18.84
C ALA A 207 2.07 -18.22 18.76
N LEU A 208 1.46 -18.46 19.92
CA LEU A 208 0.21 -19.21 20.08
C LEU A 208 0.31 -20.72 19.78
N GLN A 209 1.50 -21.26 19.50
CA GLN A 209 1.68 -22.68 19.17
C GLN A 209 1.88 -23.60 20.39
N LYS A 210 2.19 -23.05 21.57
CA LYS A 210 2.38 -23.83 22.81
C LYS A 210 1.07 -24.00 23.60
N ASP A 211 0.96 -25.11 24.32
CA ASP A 211 -0.13 -25.41 25.28
C ASP A 211 -1.56 -25.23 24.74
N GLU A 212 -1.75 -25.43 23.44
CA GLU A 212 -3.02 -25.18 22.74
C GLU A 212 -3.57 -23.76 23.00
N ALA A 213 -2.68 -22.76 23.09
CA ALA A 213 -3.02 -21.38 23.43
C ALA A 213 -4.11 -20.77 22.53
N LEU A 214 -4.20 -21.20 21.26
CA LEU A 214 -5.29 -20.84 20.33
C LEU A 214 -6.69 -21.06 20.92
N GLN A 215 -6.87 -22.11 21.73
CA GLN A 215 -8.16 -22.50 22.29
C GLN A 215 -8.29 -22.05 23.75
N ASN A 216 -7.20 -22.22 24.51
CA ASN A 216 -7.24 -22.09 25.97
C ASN A 216 -7.00 -20.66 26.47
N LYS A 217 -6.42 -19.76 25.65
CA LYS A 217 -5.99 -18.42 26.07
C LYS A 217 -6.51 -17.32 25.13
N PRO A 218 -7.83 -17.05 25.07
CA PRO A 218 -8.41 -16.09 24.12
C PRO A 218 -7.90 -14.65 24.29
N GLN A 219 -7.54 -14.24 25.52
CA GLN A 219 -6.94 -12.92 25.77
C GLN A 219 -5.57 -12.78 25.09
N TYR A 220 -4.75 -13.82 25.15
CA TYR A 220 -3.43 -13.84 24.52
C TYR A 220 -3.52 -13.89 22.99
N VAL A 221 -4.49 -14.63 22.46
CA VAL A 221 -4.83 -14.65 21.02
C VAL A 221 -5.21 -13.25 20.54
N ALA A 222 -6.14 -12.58 21.25
CA ALA A 222 -6.57 -11.23 20.91
C ALA A 222 -5.41 -10.23 20.97
N PHE A 223 -4.60 -10.28 22.03
CA PHE A 223 -3.38 -9.46 22.15
C PHE A 223 -2.45 -9.65 20.95
N SER A 224 -2.19 -10.90 20.56
CA SER A 224 -1.28 -11.22 19.44
C SER A 224 -1.78 -10.67 18.11
N PHE A 225 -3.09 -10.78 17.84
CA PHE A 225 -3.68 -10.23 16.61
C PHE A 225 -3.62 -8.70 16.60
N VAL A 226 -3.98 -8.06 17.71
CA VAL A 226 -3.91 -6.60 17.83
C VAL A 226 -2.46 -6.11 17.70
N TYR A 227 -1.50 -6.81 18.30
CA TYR A 227 -0.09 -6.50 18.18
C TYR A 227 0.39 -6.56 16.73
N ILE A 228 0.10 -7.66 16.01
CA ILE A 228 0.51 -7.81 14.61
C ILE A 228 -0.08 -6.70 13.74
N LEU A 229 -1.39 -6.44 13.84
CA LEU A 229 -2.07 -5.42 13.04
C LEU A 229 -1.57 -4.01 13.35
N THR A 230 -1.41 -3.67 14.63
CA THR A 230 -0.93 -2.35 15.05
C THR A 230 0.55 -2.17 14.68
N GLY A 231 1.38 -3.19 14.90
CA GLY A 231 2.79 -3.17 14.59
C GLY A 231 3.05 -3.02 13.09
N LEU A 232 2.33 -3.75 12.25
CA LEU A 232 2.40 -3.59 10.79
C LEU A 232 1.96 -2.19 10.37
N THR A 233 1.00 -1.60 11.06
CA THR A 233 0.60 -0.21 10.79
C THR A 233 1.72 0.78 11.15
N VAL A 234 2.44 0.57 12.25
CA VAL A 234 3.59 1.41 12.65
C VAL A 234 4.73 1.29 11.62
N ILE A 235 5.12 0.07 11.26
CA ILE A 235 6.16 -0.16 10.24
C ILE A 235 5.69 0.40 8.89
N GLY A 236 4.44 0.16 8.49
CA GLY A 236 3.84 0.71 7.28
C GLY A 236 3.83 2.23 7.24
N ALA A 237 3.55 2.90 8.37
CA ALA A 237 3.62 4.36 8.49
C ALA A 237 5.04 4.88 8.29
N PHE A 238 6.05 4.19 8.84
CA PHE A 238 7.45 4.54 8.65
C PHE A 238 7.91 4.32 7.20
N LEU A 239 7.56 3.19 6.60
CA LEU A 239 7.84 2.92 5.18
C LEU A 239 7.15 3.92 4.25
N ASN A 240 5.91 4.32 4.54
CA ASN A 240 5.21 5.36 3.79
C ASN A 240 5.96 6.71 3.87
N LEU A 241 6.46 7.08 5.06
CA LEU A 241 7.22 8.32 5.25
C LEU A 241 8.53 8.34 4.46
N VAL A 242 9.28 7.22 4.48
CA VAL A 242 10.65 7.15 3.95
C VAL A 242 10.67 6.66 2.49
N VAL A 243 10.05 5.52 2.21
CA VAL A 243 10.20 4.78 0.95
C VAL A 243 9.27 5.29 -0.14
N LEU A 244 8.02 5.65 0.19
CA LEU A 244 7.05 6.08 -0.83
C LEU A 244 7.51 7.33 -1.57
N ARG A 245 8.19 8.26 -0.88
CA ARG A 245 8.82 9.46 -1.45
C ARG A 245 9.86 9.14 -2.51
N PHE A 246 10.65 8.07 -2.34
CA PHE A 246 11.63 7.64 -3.34
C PHE A 246 10.97 6.99 -4.55
N MET A 247 9.89 6.22 -4.34
CA MET A 247 9.15 5.60 -5.44
C MET A 247 8.47 6.65 -6.33
N THR A 248 7.85 7.68 -5.73
CA THR A 248 7.18 8.74 -6.50
C THR A 248 8.15 9.66 -7.23
N MET A 249 9.38 9.81 -6.72
CA MET A 249 10.42 10.61 -7.38
C MET A 249 10.71 10.13 -8.81
N ASN A 250 10.62 8.82 -9.07
CA ASN A 250 10.84 8.26 -10.40
C ASN A 250 9.77 8.72 -11.40
N ALA A 251 8.50 8.73 -10.98
CA ALA A 251 7.38 9.17 -11.80
C ALA A 251 7.39 10.69 -12.00
N GLU A 252 7.79 11.46 -10.97
CA GLU A 252 7.94 12.92 -11.08
C GLU A 252 9.08 13.32 -12.04
N ASP A 253 10.17 12.57 -12.09
CA ASP A 253 11.23 12.76 -13.10
C ASP A 253 10.69 12.47 -14.51
N GLU A 254 9.91 11.40 -14.68
CA GLU A 254 9.31 11.05 -15.99
C GLU A 254 8.34 12.11 -16.49
N LYS A 255 7.51 12.64 -15.58
CA LYS A 255 6.60 13.74 -15.89
C LYS A 255 7.38 15.00 -16.31
N ARG A 256 8.45 15.36 -15.59
CA ARG A 256 9.31 16.51 -15.94
C ARG A 256 10.01 16.32 -17.29
N ASP A 257 10.49 15.12 -17.58
CA ASP A 257 11.12 14.80 -18.87
C ASP A 257 10.12 14.78 -20.03
N ALA A 258 8.85 14.43 -19.77
CA ALA A 258 7.76 14.52 -20.75
C ALA A 258 7.37 15.98 -21.03
N GLU A 259 7.24 16.79 -19.98
CA GLU A 259 6.97 18.24 -20.09
C GLU A 259 8.09 18.97 -20.84
N HIS A 260 9.37 18.71 -20.52
CA HIS A 260 10.50 19.29 -21.25
C HIS A 260 10.50 18.91 -22.74
N ARG A 261 10.17 17.65 -23.09
CA ARG A 261 10.06 17.22 -24.49
C ARG A 261 8.90 17.88 -25.23
N ALA A 262 7.76 18.08 -24.58
CA ALA A 262 6.62 18.78 -25.16
C ALA A 262 6.97 20.25 -25.45
N LEU A 263 7.69 20.93 -24.54
CA LEU A 263 8.15 22.31 -24.73
C LEU A 263 9.14 22.45 -25.90
N LEU A 264 10.10 21.53 -26.03
CA LEU A 264 11.05 21.53 -27.15
C LEU A 264 10.35 21.31 -28.51
N THR A 265 9.33 20.46 -28.56
CA THR A 265 8.57 20.21 -29.80
C THR A 265 7.76 21.45 -30.21
N ARG A 266 7.14 22.14 -29.25
CA ARG A 266 6.40 23.39 -29.49
C ARG A 266 7.31 24.53 -29.95
N ASN A 267 8.47 24.71 -29.34
CA ASN A 267 9.42 25.74 -29.75
C ASN A 267 10.09 25.41 -31.10
N GLY A 268 10.36 24.14 -31.38
CA GLY A 268 10.86 23.71 -32.69
C GLY A 268 9.89 24.02 -33.84
N GLN A 269 8.58 23.88 -33.60
CA GLN A 269 7.55 24.29 -34.56
C GLN A 269 7.44 25.82 -34.72
N ALA A 270 7.59 26.58 -33.63
CA ALA A 270 7.60 28.05 -33.70
C ALA A 270 8.84 28.59 -34.45
N SER A 271 10.01 27.97 -34.26
CA SER A 271 11.23 28.32 -34.98
C SER A 271 11.20 27.92 -36.46
N SER A 272 10.51 26.82 -36.83
CA SER A 272 10.31 26.47 -38.25
C SER A 272 9.32 27.39 -38.96
N ILE A 273 8.36 27.99 -38.25
CA ILE A 273 7.44 28.98 -38.83
C ILE A 273 8.19 30.30 -39.10
N HIS A 274 9.07 30.74 -38.19
CA HIS A 274 9.85 31.96 -38.42
C HIS A 274 11.00 31.82 -39.45
N ALA A 275 11.47 30.60 -39.73
CA ALA A 275 12.44 30.37 -40.81
C ALA A 275 11.79 30.31 -42.21
N ALA A 276 10.47 30.06 -42.29
CA ALA A 276 9.73 30.06 -43.56
C ALA A 276 9.37 31.48 -44.03
N ASP A 277 9.30 32.47 -43.14
CA ASP A 277 8.94 33.85 -43.47
C ASP A 277 10.13 34.72 -43.97
N ALA A 278 11.36 34.18 -43.99
CA ALA A 278 12.55 34.90 -44.46
C ALA A 278 13.03 34.50 -45.86
N ALA A 279 12.34 33.59 -46.56
CA ALA A 279 12.70 33.19 -47.92
C ALA A 279 11.50 33.28 -48.87
N SER A 280 11.69 34.13 -49.89
CA SER A 280 10.97 34.19 -51.18
C SER A 280 9.65 34.97 -51.26
N ALA A 281 9.77 36.16 -51.84
CA ALA A 281 8.79 36.71 -52.75
C ALA A 281 8.79 35.93 -54.07
N ALA A 282 7.60 35.48 -54.53
CA ALA A 282 7.11 35.33 -55.92
C ALA A 282 6.15 34.12 -56.08
N PRO A 283 5.20 34.16 -57.05
CA PRO A 283 4.00 33.32 -57.01
C PRO A 283 4.01 32.09 -57.94
N ALA A 284 3.17 31.12 -57.57
CA ALA A 284 2.45 30.09 -58.36
C ALA A 284 3.22 29.15 -59.33
N ALA A 285 3.16 27.83 -59.05
CA ALA A 285 2.78 26.78 -60.02
C ALA A 285 2.73 25.36 -59.39
N VAL A 286 1.60 24.68 -59.64
CA VAL A 286 1.31 23.24 -59.83
C VAL A 286 2.43 22.19 -59.61
N GLY A 287 2.12 21.12 -58.86
CA GLY A 287 2.73 19.80 -59.09
C GLY A 287 2.86 18.85 -57.89
N SER A 288 1.88 17.95 -57.74
CA SER A 288 1.93 16.55 -57.24
C SER A 288 3.04 16.06 -56.28
N GLY A 289 2.61 15.46 -55.15
CA GLY A 289 3.09 14.13 -54.77
C GLY A 289 3.71 13.95 -53.37
N GLY A 290 2.99 13.22 -52.51
CA GLY A 290 3.61 12.26 -51.59
C GLY A 290 3.53 12.54 -50.09
N GLY A 291 2.85 11.64 -49.35
CA GLY A 291 3.32 11.28 -48.00
C GLY A 291 2.39 11.49 -46.81
N GLY A 292 1.07 11.41 -46.97
CA GLY A 292 0.15 11.29 -45.83
C GLY A 292 0.11 9.88 -45.27
N PHE A 293 1.03 9.49 -44.39
CA PHE A 293 0.88 8.31 -43.51
C PHE A 293 1.87 8.39 -42.35
N ARG A 294 1.40 8.79 -41.15
CA ARG A 294 1.88 8.36 -39.82
C ARG A 294 1.14 9.13 -38.72
N ASN A 295 -0.14 8.81 -38.54
CA ASN A 295 -0.88 9.24 -37.34
C ASN A 295 -1.87 8.18 -36.85
N VAL A 296 -1.44 6.90 -36.82
CA VAL A 296 -2.27 5.74 -36.44
C VAL A 296 -1.69 4.97 -35.23
N TYR A 297 -0.74 5.53 -34.48
CA TYR A 297 -0.14 4.82 -33.33
C TYR A 297 -0.26 5.54 -31.98
N ALA A 298 -1.24 6.44 -31.82
CA ALA A 298 -1.46 7.15 -30.56
C ALA A 298 -2.64 6.62 -29.71
N GLU A 299 -3.40 5.63 -30.18
CA GLU A 299 -4.67 5.24 -29.53
C GLU A 299 -4.69 3.91 -28.74
N VAL A 300 -3.54 3.26 -28.48
CA VAL A 300 -3.54 1.91 -27.86
C VAL A 300 -2.71 1.78 -26.57
N LEU A 301 -2.45 2.88 -25.84
CA LEU A 301 -1.84 2.78 -24.50
C LEU A 301 -2.50 3.74 -23.48
N HIS A 302 -3.81 3.59 -23.27
CA HIS A 302 -4.49 4.09 -22.07
C HIS A 302 -5.24 2.95 -21.39
N PHE A 303 -4.49 2.01 -20.82
CA PHE A 303 -4.97 1.14 -19.75
C PHE A 303 -3.95 1.17 -18.61
N GLN A 304 -3.95 2.28 -17.86
CA GLN A 304 -3.36 2.32 -16.54
C GLN A 304 -4.30 3.05 -15.59
N SER A 305 -5.01 2.22 -14.82
CA SER A 305 -5.54 2.44 -13.47
C SER A 305 -5.29 3.84 -12.90
N MET A 306 -6.29 4.73 -13.03
CA MET A 306 -6.36 5.97 -12.28
C MET A 306 -7.32 5.75 -11.11
N CYS A 307 -6.78 5.54 -9.91
CA CYS A 307 -7.53 5.65 -8.67
C CYS A 307 -7.77 7.15 -8.41
N SER A 308 -9.03 7.60 -8.52
CA SER A 308 -9.47 9.00 -8.49
C SER A 308 -9.22 9.78 -7.18
N CYS A 309 -8.49 9.22 -6.22
CA CYS A 309 -8.30 9.79 -4.89
C CYS A 309 -7.15 10.81 -4.81
N LEU A 310 -6.20 10.79 -5.75
CA LEU A 310 -5.02 11.68 -5.75
C LEU A 310 -5.30 13.09 -6.32
N TRP A 311 -6.37 13.25 -7.09
CA TRP A 311 -6.65 14.51 -7.79
C TRP A 311 -7.25 15.60 -6.89
N TYR A 312 -7.71 15.27 -5.68
CA TYR A 312 -8.41 16.23 -4.83
C TYR A 312 -7.48 17.15 -4.00
N LYS A 313 -6.18 16.83 -3.87
CA LYS A 313 -5.26 17.56 -2.96
C LYS A 313 -4.42 18.66 -3.63
N SER A 314 -4.51 18.84 -4.96
CA SER A 314 -3.66 19.80 -5.70
C SER A 314 -4.23 21.22 -5.79
N ARG A 315 -5.48 21.46 -5.39
CA ARG A 315 -6.14 22.76 -5.61
C ARG A 315 -6.00 23.79 -4.48
N GLU A 316 -5.55 23.38 -3.29
CA GLU A 316 -5.44 24.29 -2.13
C GLU A 316 -4.12 25.06 -2.02
N LYS A 317 -3.10 24.74 -2.82
CA LYS A 317 -1.77 25.39 -2.71
C LYS A 317 -1.47 26.49 -3.72
N LEU A 318 -2.39 26.84 -4.63
CA LEU A 318 -2.14 27.86 -5.65
C LEU A 318 -2.71 29.25 -5.33
N GLN A 319 -3.23 29.48 -4.12
CA GLN A 319 -3.90 30.74 -3.75
C GLN A 319 -3.01 31.76 -2.99
N TYR A 320 -1.73 31.46 -2.77
CA TYR A 320 -0.85 32.30 -1.94
C TYR A 320 0.52 32.58 -2.57
N SER A 321 0.59 32.81 -3.87
CA SER A 321 1.77 33.48 -4.47
C SER A 321 1.41 34.06 -5.82
N ILE A 322 1.43 35.39 -5.96
CA ILE A 322 1.75 36.23 -7.14
C ILE A 322 0.88 37.51 -7.10
N PRO A 323 1.48 38.72 -7.02
CA PRO A 323 0.76 39.97 -7.19
C PRO A 323 0.51 40.25 -8.69
N MET A 324 -0.75 40.54 -9.04
CA MET A 324 -1.13 40.97 -10.40
C MET A 324 -0.80 42.46 -10.61
N ILE A 325 0.05 42.74 -11.59
CA ILE A 325 0.11 44.04 -12.28
C ILE A 325 -0.52 43.81 -13.66
N ILE A 326 -1.63 44.49 -13.94
CA ILE A 326 -2.30 44.52 -15.25
C ILE A 326 -2.19 45.95 -15.78
N PRO A 327 -1.70 46.19 -17.01
CA PRO A 327 -1.96 47.44 -17.73
C PRO A 327 -3.34 47.36 -18.41
N ARG A 328 -4.16 48.41 -18.22
CA ARG A 328 -5.43 48.63 -18.90
C ARG A 328 -5.23 49.67 -19.99
N ASP A 329 -5.55 49.29 -21.22
CA ASP A 329 -5.92 50.10 -22.40
C ASP A 329 -6.66 49.09 -23.32
N LEU A 330 -7.71 49.36 -24.09
CA LEU A 330 -8.55 50.51 -24.41
C LEU A 330 -9.79 49.91 -25.14
N SER A 331 -10.99 50.52 -25.01
CA SER A 331 -12.15 50.46 -25.93
C SER A 331 -13.43 50.79 -25.14
N THR A 332 -13.65 52.08 -24.84
CA THR A 332 -14.62 52.98 -25.53
C THR A 332 -16.08 52.60 -25.28
N SER A 333 -16.76 53.31 -24.36
CA SER A 333 -17.71 54.42 -24.63
C SER A 333 -19.15 53.85 -24.67
N ASP A 334 -20.14 54.29 -23.90
CA ASP A 334 -20.67 55.65 -23.84
C ASP A 334 -21.27 56.04 -22.46
N THR A 335 -21.00 57.30 -22.12
CA THR A 335 -21.72 58.34 -21.34
C THR A 335 -23.01 57.99 -20.56
N CYS A 336 -23.09 58.29 -19.25
CA CYS A 336 -23.47 59.59 -18.61
C CYS A 336 -25.00 59.83 -18.70
N VAL A 337 -25.81 59.98 -17.64
CA VAL A 337 -25.91 61.08 -16.65
C VAL A 337 -27.08 60.79 -15.66
N GLU A 338 -26.93 61.27 -14.41
CA GLU A 338 -27.90 61.65 -13.33
C GLU A 338 -29.21 60.85 -13.09
N GLN A 339 -29.65 60.46 -11.88
CA GLN A 339 -29.79 61.05 -10.53
C GLN A 339 -31.29 61.06 -10.18
N SER A 340 -31.60 60.79 -8.90
CA SER A 340 -32.80 61.24 -8.17
C SER A 340 -34.11 60.40 -8.16
N HIS A 341 -34.37 59.88 -6.96
CA HIS A 341 -35.61 59.97 -6.16
C HIS A 341 -36.88 59.11 -6.45
N SER A 342 -37.37 58.56 -5.32
CA SER A 342 -38.76 58.32 -4.88
C SER A 342 -39.62 57.20 -5.49
N SER A 343 -39.94 56.22 -4.62
CA SER A 343 -41.09 55.30 -4.59
C SER A 343 -42.48 56.00 -4.71
N PRO A 344 -43.64 55.31 -4.62
CA PRO A 344 -44.03 53.95 -5.05
C PRO A 344 -45.34 53.92 -5.88
N GLY A 345 -45.66 52.79 -6.52
CA GLY A 345 -47.04 52.30 -6.56
C GLY A 345 -47.66 51.94 -7.92
N ARG A 346 -48.54 50.93 -7.82
CA ARG A 346 -49.61 50.49 -8.74
C ARG A 346 -49.26 49.50 -9.87
N CYS A 347 -49.46 48.21 -9.53
CA CYS A 347 -50.12 47.19 -10.37
C CYS A 347 -51.50 47.69 -10.88
N PRO A 348 -52.10 47.14 -11.96
CA PRO A 348 -52.32 45.68 -12.11
C PRO A 348 -52.37 45.09 -13.55
N GLU A 349 -52.53 43.76 -13.54
CA GLU A 349 -53.09 42.87 -14.58
C GLU A 349 -52.15 42.06 -15.49
N THR A 350 -52.18 40.75 -15.23
CA THR A 350 -51.76 39.57 -16.02
C THR A 350 -52.79 39.29 -17.14
N PRO A 351 -52.67 38.25 -18.01
CA PRO A 351 -51.66 37.18 -18.11
C PRO A 351 -51.14 36.90 -19.55
N SER A 352 -50.02 36.17 -19.68
CA SER A 352 -49.95 34.87 -20.38
C SER A 352 -48.54 34.47 -20.80
N ASN A 353 -48.23 33.20 -20.54
CA ASN A 353 -47.34 32.30 -21.28
C ASN A 353 -45.87 32.73 -21.54
N ARG A 354 -44.94 32.20 -20.75
CA ARG A 354 -44.06 31.08 -21.17
C ARG A 354 -43.08 30.70 -20.06
N CYS A 355 -42.94 29.40 -19.89
CA CYS A 355 -42.01 28.70 -19.03
C CYS A 355 -40.59 28.76 -19.62
N PHE A 356 -39.55 29.00 -18.81
CA PHE A 356 -38.33 28.19 -18.78
C PHE A 356 -37.51 28.45 -17.51
N CYS A 357 -36.92 27.38 -17.02
CA CYS A 357 -36.39 27.16 -15.68
C CYS A 357 -35.21 28.06 -15.32
N ASN A 358 -35.19 28.54 -14.07
CA ASN A 358 -33.93 28.75 -13.36
C ASN A 358 -34.03 28.34 -11.89
N ALA A 359 -32.87 27.97 -11.36
CA ALA A 359 -32.59 27.25 -10.14
C ALA A 359 -33.23 27.78 -8.85
N ARG A 360 -33.48 26.85 -7.89
CA ARG A 360 -32.96 26.86 -6.49
C ARG A 360 -33.59 25.70 -5.70
N ARG A 361 -32.77 24.85 -5.06
CA ARG A 361 -32.44 24.87 -3.62
C ARG A 361 -33.65 24.97 -2.69
N SER A 362 -33.96 23.84 -2.03
CA SER A 362 -34.19 23.68 -0.57
C SER A 362 -34.77 22.26 -0.36
N ALA A 363 -34.12 21.41 0.43
CA ALA A 363 -34.33 21.21 1.87
C ALA A 363 -35.51 20.27 2.19
N ILE A 364 -35.19 19.26 3.00
CA ILE A 364 -36.05 18.53 3.95
C ILE A 364 -37.08 17.55 3.35
N SER A 365 -36.88 16.25 3.62
CA SER A 365 -37.84 15.51 4.45
C SER A 365 -37.31 14.13 4.82
N SER A 366 -37.09 13.95 6.12
CA SER A 366 -37.14 12.67 6.82
C SER A 366 -38.51 12.01 6.68
N VAL A 367 -38.57 10.77 6.23
CA VAL A 367 -39.63 9.82 6.60
C VAL A 367 -38.98 8.44 6.77
N SER A 368 -39.23 7.85 7.93
CA SER A 368 -38.81 6.52 8.34
C SER A 368 -39.94 5.51 8.16
N THR A 369 -39.54 4.24 8.14
CA THR A 369 -40.30 3.00 8.40
C THR A 369 -41.21 2.43 7.32
N GLY A 370 -40.98 1.15 7.02
CA GLY A 370 -41.84 0.28 6.24
C GLY A 370 -41.18 -1.08 5.99
N LEU A 371 -41.13 -1.92 7.02
CA LEU A 371 -40.83 -3.35 6.93
C LEU A 371 -41.78 -4.03 5.93
N HIS A 372 -41.27 -4.89 5.04
CA HIS A 372 -41.98 -6.12 4.70
C HIS A 372 -41.01 -7.27 4.40
N SER A 373 -41.16 -8.29 5.22
CA SER A 373 -40.61 -9.63 5.12
C SER A 373 -41.12 -10.35 3.87
N LEU A 374 -40.23 -11.02 3.14
CA LEU A 374 -40.57 -12.18 2.32
C LEU A 374 -39.44 -13.21 2.43
N ALA A 375 -39.66 -14.18 3.30
CA ALA A 375 -39.00 -15.48 3.25
C ALA A 375 -39.75 -16.39 2.28
N ALA A 376 -39.02 -17.14 1.46
CA ALA A 376 -39.27 -18.54 1.04
C ALA A 376 -38.73 -18.78 -0.37
N PHE A 377 -37.62 -19.49 -0.49
CA PHE A 377 -37.46 -20.51 -1.53
C PHE A 377 -36.48 -21.57 -1.01
N GLN A 378 -37.07 -22.67 -0.52
CA GLN A 378 -36.42 -23.92 -0.18
C GLN A 378 -36.84 -24.95 -1.23
N GLY A 379 -35.87 -25.73 -1.73
CA GLY A 379 -36.12 -26.99 -2.45
C GLY A 379 -35.12 -27.21 -3.59
N LEU A 380 -34.01 -27.95 -3.43
CA LEU A 380 -33.81 -29.41 -3.29
C LEU A 380 -33.40 -30.09 -4.62
N MET A 381 -32.47 -31.05 -4.46
CA MET A 381 -31.93 -32.05 -5.41
C MET A 381 -30.64 -31.62 -6.16
N LYS A 382 -29.59 -32.43 -6.30
CA LYS A 382 -29.43 -33.88 -6.10
C LYS A 382 -27.94 -34.27 -6.01
N ARG A 383 -27.70 -35.21 -5.11
CA ARG A 383 -26.56 -36.12 -4.94
C ARG A 383 -26.04 -36.72 -6.27
N ARG A 384 -24.71 -36.80 -6.44
CA ARG A 384 -24.06 -37.87 -7.24
C ARG A 384 -22.75 -38.31 -6.60
N SER A 385 -22.62 -39.63 -6.51
CA SER A 385 -21.48 -40.44 -6.06
C SER A 385 -21.01 -41.29 -7.26
N SER A 386 -19.86 -41.94 -7.09
CA SER A 386 -19.12 -42.89 -7.96
C SER A 386 -18.22 -42.25 -9.01
N VAL A 387 -17.00 -42.73 -9.25
CA VAL A 387 -16.38 -44.06 -8.98
C VAL A 387 -15.06 -43.91 -8.23
#